data_AF-L0AA51-F1
#
_entry.id   AF-L0AA51-F1
#
_cell.length_a   1.000
_cell.length_b   1.000
_cell.length_c   1.000
_cell.angle_alpha   90.00
_cell.angle_beta   90.00
_cell.angle_gamma   90.00
#
_symmetry.space_group_name_H-M   'P 1'
#
loop_
_entity.id
_entity.type
_entity.pdbx_description
1 polymer ?
#
loop_
_entity_poly.entity_id
_entity_poly.type
_entity_poly.pdbx_seq_one_letter_code
_entity_poly.pdbx_strand_id
1 'polypeptide(L)'
;MLNFYIYSSNFQEAIIEMGAAMNTMILTWIFWIIGDAISTIFGAYIVKKYRNNYGLPTLIVLYSIYSVGANILASRITIYNIVIPFVVSGGTLIFPFVSQLDDMINEVYGRKRAYATIAVALIANILMATFILADAVLPVPSWEENANKYWLQFMVAAPRIMLASYLAFIVDELWNATIFAKLKSRAYKDEEAWKSNRKIVYLVLTRVFTSDISTMIIDSVVFYPIAFLGTLPANVVLNMIWMGALMKVILAIFNGPWYILYRILIKDVKREF
;
A
#
# COMPACT_ATOMS: atom_id res chain seq x y z
N MET A 1 39.51 15.78 11.35
CA MET A 1 39.10 15.30 12.68
C MET A 1 37.73 14.65 12.55
N LEU A 2 37.73 13.33 12.33
CA LEU A 2 36.52 12.50 12.46
C LEU A 2 36.38 12.14 13.94
N ASN A 3 35.33 12.63 14.60
CA ASN A 3 34.93 12.12 15.91
C ASN A 3 33.86 11.04 15.69
N PHE A 4 34.33 9.80 15.56
CA PHE A 4 33.55 8.62 15.89
C PHE A 4 33.44 8.57 17.42
N TYR A 5 32.30 8.99 17.97
CA TYR A 5 31.97 8.64 19.34
C TYR A 5 31.60 7.16 19.39
N ILE A 6 32.48 6.41 20.04
CA ILE A 6 32.35 5.00 20.36
C ILE A 6 31.15 4.84 21.31
N TYR A 7 30.17 4.07 20.86
CA TYR A 7 29.13 3.47 21.68
C TYR A 7 29.77 2.69 22.84
N SER A 8 29.55 3.14 24.08
CA SER A 8 29.47 2.24 25.23
C SER A 8 28.02 2.23 25.72
N SER A 9 27.10 1.70 24.90
CA SER A 9 25.78 1.34 25.40
C SER A 9 25.95 0.13 26.31
N ASN A 10 25.59 0.26 27.58
CA ASN A 10 25.53 -0.87 28.50
C ASN A 10 24.67 -1.96 27.85
N PHE A 11 25.12 -3.22 27.88
CA PHE A 11 24.34 -4.36 27.37
C PHE A 11 22.90 -4.38 27.92
N GLN A 12 22.70 -3.84 29.12
CA GLN A 12 21.42 -3.67 29.78
C GLN A 12 20.53 -2.56 29.16
N GLU A 13 21.12 -1.42 28.73
CA GLU A 13 20.41 -0.39 27.96
C GLU A 13 20.06 -0.91 26.56
N ALA A 14 20.97 -1.65 25.92
CA ALA A 14 20.69 -2.31 24.65
C ALA A 14 19.55 -3.34 24.76
N ILE A 15 19.45 -4.09 25.88
CA ILE A 15 18.33 -5.00 26.14
C ILE A 15 17.02 -4.24 26.40
N ILE A 16 17.06 -3.11 27.10
CA ILE A 16 15.87 -2.27 27.36
C ILE A 16 15.40 -1.60 26.08
N GLU A 17 16.30 -1.03 25.27
CA GLU A 17 16.00 -0.47 23.95
C GLU A 17 15.53 -1.55 22.97
N MET A 18 16.14 -2.74 22.97
CA MET A 18 15.67 -3.88 22.19
C MET A 18 14.30 -4.37 22.68
N GLY A 19 14.04 -4.40 23.98
CA GLY A 19 12.75 -4.77 24.56
C GLY A 19 11.65 -3.76 24.23
N ALA A 20 11.97 -2.47 24.30
CA ALA A 20 11.07 -1.39 23.89
C ALA A 20 10.82 -1.42 22.38
N ALA A 21 11.86 -1.62 21.57
CA ALA A 21 11.76 -1.78 20.13
C ALA A 21 10.92 -3.01 19.74
N MET A 22 11.11 -4.14 20.42
CA MET A 22 10.32 -5.36 20.20
C MET A 22 8.84 -5.13 20.53
N ASN A 23 8.53 -4.40 21.61
CA ASN A 23 7.17 -3.98 21.92
C ASN A 23 6.58 -3.06 20.85
N THR A 24 7.33 -2.08 20.33
CA THR A 24 6.84 -1.21 19.24
C THR A 24 6.63 -1.93 17.92
N MET A 25 7.45 -2.94 17.61
CA MET A 25 7.33 -3.74 16.41
C MET A 25 6.09 -4.64 16.48
N ILE A 26 5.88 -5.30 17.62
CA ILE A 26 4.67 -6.10 17.87
C ILE A 26 3.43 -5.21 17.73
N LEU A 27 3.43 -4.02 18.34
CA LEU A 27 2.32 -3.07 18.22
C LEU A 27 2.07 -2.64 16.78
N THR A 28 3.12 -2.39 16.00
CA THR A 28 3.01 -2.06 14.57
C THR A 28 2.25 -3.15 13.81
N TRP A 29 2.62 -4.41 14.00
CA TRP A 29 1.95 -5.54 13.34
C TRP A 29 0.53 -5.75 13.85
N ILE A 30 0.29 -5.54 15.14
CA ILE A 30 -1.07 -5.56 15.69
C ILE A 30 -1.95 -4.51 15.00
N PHE A 31 -1.49 -3.25 14.90
CA PHE A 31 -2.24 -2.20 14.22
C PHE A 31 -2.47 -2.52 12.74
N TRP A 32 -1.44 -3.04 12.08
CA TRP A 32 -1.52 -3.41 10.66
C TRP A 32 -2.55 -4.54 10.43
N ILE A 33 -2.46 -5.62 11.21
CA ILE A 33 -3.41 -6.77 11.18
C ILE A 33 -4.84 -6.31 11.48
N ILE A 34 -5.01 -5.46 12.50
CA ILE A 34 -6.33 -4.94 12.88
C ILE A 34 -6.90 -4.08 11.76
N GLY A 35 -6.11 -3.17 11.19
CA GLY A 35 -6.53 -2.33 10.07
C GLY A 35 -7.00 -3.17 8.88
N ASP A 36 -6.29 -4.27 8.60
CA ASP A 36 -6.60 -5.11 7.44
C ASP A 36 -7.86 -5.93 7.69
N ALA A 37 -7.96 -6.51 8.88
CA ALA A 37 -9.15 -7.23 9.32
C ALA A 37 -10.39 -6.33 9.29
N ILE A 38 -10.29 -5.10 9.80
CA ILE A 38 -11.40 -4.14 9.78
C ILE A 38 -11.81 -3.84 8.34
N SER A 39 -10.88 -3.46 7.47
CA SER A 39 -11.17 -3.08 6.09
C SER A 39 -11.78 -4.23 5.29
N THR A 40 -11.22 -5.44 5.49
CA THR A 40 -11.67 -6.67 4.85
C THR A 40 -13.07 -7.07 5.30
N ILE A 41 -13.30 -7.16 6.62
CA ILE A 41 -14.57 -7.62 7.19
C ILE A 41 -15.66 -6.59 6.93
N PHE A 42 -15.37 -5.31 7.14
CA PHE A 42 -16.31 -4.22 6.90
C PHE A 42 -16.65 -4.10 5.41
N GLY A 43 -15.64 -4.10 4.54
CA GLY A 43 -15.82 -4.10 3.08
C GLY A 43 -16.65 -5.29 2.62
N ALA A 44 -16.32 -6.51 3.06
CA ALA A 44 -17.08 -7.72 2.75
C ALA A 44 -18.52 -7.64 3.24
N TYR A 45 -18.75 -7.15 4.46
CA TYR A 45 -20.09 -7.00 5.03
C TYR A 45 -20.98 -6.08 4.19
N ILE A 46 -20.48 -4.88 3.87
CA ILE A 46 -21.24 -3.90 3.08
C ILE A 46 -21.46 -4.40 1.65
N VAL A 47 -20.45 -5.00 1.03
CA VAL A 47 -20.59 -5.61 -0.30
C VAL A 47 -21.61 -6.74 -0.29
N LYS A 48 -21.60 -7.61 0.71
CA LYS A 48 -22.55 -8.73 0.81
C LYS A 48 -23.98 -8.26 0.99
N LYS A 49 -24.20 -7.25 1.85
CA LYS A 49 -25.55 -6.79 2.22
C LYS A 49 -26.10 -5.74 1.26
N TYR A 50 -25.25 -4.88 0.71
CA TYR A 50 -25.64 -3.68 -0.05
C TYR A 50 -24.88 -3.52 -1.37
N ARG A 51 -24.51 -4.65 -2.01
CA ARG A 51 -23.77 -4.71 -3.29
C ARG A 51 -24.18 -3.63 -4.31
N ASN A 52 -25.47 -3.50 -4.59
CA ASN A 52 -25.98 -2.66 -5.67
C ASN A 52 -26.06 -1.16 -5.32
N ASN A 53 -25.92 -0.80 -4.04
CA ASN A 53 -26.10 0.57 -3.58
C ASN A 53 -24.79 1.13 -3.02
N TYR A 54 -24.32 0.57 -1.90
CA TYR A 54 -23.23 1.12 -1.10
C TYR A 54 -21.94 0.31 -1.17
N GLY A 55 -22.00 -0.94 -1.67
CA GLY A 55 -20.84 -1.82 -1.74
C GLY A 55 -19.65 -1.22 -2.50
N LEU A 56 -19.85 -0.79 -3.75
CA LEU A 56 -18.78 -0.17 -4.54
C LEU A 56 -18.33 1.19 -3.96
N PRO A 57 -19.23 2.14 -3.63
CA PRO A 57 -18.82 3.40 -3.00
C PRO A 57 -17.97 3.22 -1.74
N THR A 58 -18.31 2.26 -0.88
CA THR A 58 -17.53 1.98 0.34
C THR A 58 -16.10 1.55 0.00
N LEU A 59 -15.92 0.64 -0.97
CA LEU A 59 -14.58 0.21 -1.36
C LEU A 59 -13.78 1.35 -2.01
N ILE A 60 -14.42 2.20 -2.83
CA ILE A 60 -13.78 3.39 -3.42
C ILE A 60 -13.28 4.34 -2.33
N VAL A 61 -14.10 4.59 -1.29
CA VAL A 61 -13.73 5.47 -0.18
C VAL A 61 -12.55 4.89 0.61
N LEU A 62 -12.61 3.60 0.96
CA LEU A 62 -11.49 2.94 1.66
C LEU A 62 -10.21 3.01 0.83
N TYR A 63 -10.31 2.66 -0.46
CA TYR A 63 -9.16 2.68 -1.38
C TYR A 63 -8.55 4.08 -1.49
N SER A 64 -9.40 5.10 -1.65
CA SER A 64 -8.94 6.49 -1.76
C SER A 64 -8.29 7.00 -0.47
N ILE A 65 -8.85 6.68 0.70
CA ILE A 65 -8.29 7.07 2.00
C ILE A 65 -6.92 6.41 2.21
N TYR A 66 -6.78 5.12 1.92
CA TYR A 66 -5.49 4.44 2.02
C TYR A 66 -4.49 4.98 1.00
N SER A 67 -4.90 5.23 -0.24
CA SER A 67 -4.03 5.79 -1.26
C SER A 67 -3.50 7.19 -0.87
N VAL A 68 -4.38 8.09 -0.40
CA VAL A 68 -3.98 9.41 0.09
C VAL A 68 -3.12 9.31 1.35
N GLY A 69 -3.50 8.46 2.30
CA GLY A 69 -2.73 8.20 3.51
C GLY A 69 -1.32 7.65 3.23
N ALA A 70 -1.18 6.78 2.23
CA ALA A 70 0.10 6.23 1.80
C ALA A 70 1.04 7.34 1.33
N ASN A 71 0.54 8.28 0.52
CA ASN A 71 1.34 9.41 0.04
C ASN A 71 1.75 10.38 1.17
N ILE A 72 0.87 10.63 2.14
CA ILE A 72 1.20 11.46 3.31
C ILE A 72 2.25 10.79 4.20
N LEU A 73 2.12 9.49 4.47
CA LEU A 73 3.05 8.75 5.31
C LEU A 73 4.37 8.39 4.60
N ALA A 74 4.46 8.56 3.28
CA ALA A 74 5.65 8.23 2.50
C ALA A 74 6.88 9.06 2.89
N SER A 75 6.70 10.28 3.40
CA SER A 75 7.79 11.14 3.87
C SER A 75 8.46 10.63 5.15
N ARG A 76 7.75 9.81 5.93
CA ARG A 76 8.28 9.21 7.15
C ARG A 76 9.02 7.92 6.82
N ILE A 77 10.35 7.98 6.87
CA ILE A 77 11.21 6.80 6.72
C ILE A 77 11.40 6.14 8.09
N THR A 78 11.15 4.85 8.18
CA THR A 78 11.21 4.07 9.42
C THR A 78 11.99 2.77 9.23
N ILE A 79 12.55 2.28 10.33
CA ILE A 79 13.25 0.99 10.38
C ILE A 79 12.26 -0.05 10.93
N TYR A 80 12.02 -1.10 10.15
CA TYR A 80 11.23 -2.25 10.58
C TYR A 80 12.14 -3.45 10.76
N ASN A 81 11.87 -4.26 11.76
CA ASN A 81 12.66 -5.44 12.09
C ASN A 81 11.72 -6.63 12.30
N ILE A 82 11.54 -7.42 11.25
CA ILE A 82 10.78 -8.68 11.34
C ILE A 82 11.75 -9.82 11.71
N VAL A 83 12.87 -9.89 11.00
CA VAL A 83 13.98 -10.85 11.17
C VAL A 83 15.31 -10.17 10.82
N ILE A 84 15.29 -9.34 9.78
CA ILE A 84 16.40 -8.48 9.35
C ILE A 84 15.87 -7.04 9.36
N PRO A 85 16.63 -6.05 9.87
CA PRO A 85 16.21 -4.65 9.81
C PRO A 85 16.21 -4.15 8.36
N PHE A 86 15.10 -3.52 7.96
CA PHE A 86 14.97 -2.87 6.66
C PHE A 86 14.39 -1.47 6.81
N VAL A 87 14.80 -0.58 5.92
CA VAL A 87 14.38 0.82 5.89
C VAL A 87 13.30 0.96 4.83
N VAL A 88 12.07 1.30 5.24
CA VAL A 88 10.97 1.57 4.31
C VAL A 88 10.21 2.83 4.71
N SER A 89 9.48 3.40 3.77
CA SER A 89 8.58 4.52 4.04
C SER A 89 7.33 4.05 4.78
N GLY A 90 6.71 4.92 5.56
CA GLY A 90 5.41 4.65 6.18
C GLY A 90 4.32 4.36 5.15
N GLY A 91 4.40 4.97 3.96
CA GLY A 91 3.51 4.68 2.84
C GLY A 91 3.61 3.24 2.35
N THR A 92 4.80 2.62 2.38
CA THR A 92 5.02 1.22 2.00
C THR A 92 4.18 0.26 2.84
N LEU A 93 3.87 0.58 4.11
CA LEU A 93 2.99 -0.24 4.92
C LEU A 93 1.54 -0.22 4.45
N ILE A 94 1.09 0.88 3.83
CA ILE A 94 -0.30 1.07 3.41
C ILE A 94 -0.57 0.48 2.02
N PHE A 95 0.42 0.45 1.13
CA PHE A 95 0.27 -0.06 -0.24
C PHE A 95 -0.39 -1.44 -0.37
N PRO A 96 -0.06 -2.45 0.46
CA PRO A 96 -0.74 -3.74 0.41
C PRO A 96 -2.27 -3.63 0.58
N PHE A 97 -2.74 -2.72 1.45
CA PHE A 97 -4.19 -2.49 1.63
C PHE A 97 -4.83 -1.86 0.39
N VAL A 98 -4.09 -0.97 -0.28
CA VAL A 98 -4.53 -0.35 -1.54
C VAL A 98 -4.71 -1.43 -2.61
N SER A 99 -3.69 -2.28 -2.83
CA SER A 99 -3.77 -3.34 -3.83
C SER A 99 -4.86 -4.35 -3.51
N GLN A 100 -5.02 -4.73 -2.24
CA GLN A 100 -6.09 -5.62 -1.80
C GLN A 100 -7.49 -5.04 -2.07
N LEU A 101 -7.67 -3.73 -1.88
CA LEU A 101 -8.96 -3.07 -2.16
C LEU A 101 -9.24 -2.97 -3.67
N ASP A 102 -8.22 -2.78 -4.51
CA ASP A 102 -8.36 -2.88 -5.96
C ASP A 102 -8.83 -4.29 -6.36
N ASP A 103 -8.19 -5.32 -5.82
CA ASP A 103 -8.58 -6.72 -6.02
C ASP A 103 -10.01 -7.00 -5.54
N MET A 104 -10.41 -6.49 -4.37
CA MET A 104 -11.79 -6.62 -3.84
C MET A 104 -12.81 -5.97 -4.78
N ILE A 105 -12.50 -4.79 -5.32
CA ILE A 105 -13.38 -4.09 -6.28
C ILE A 105 -13.47 -4.90 -7.57
N ASN A 106 -12.34 -5.37 -8.09
CA ASN A 106 -12.28 -6.15 -9.32
C ASN A 106 -13.00 -7.50 -9.18
N GLU A 107 -12.91 -8.15 -8.03
CA GLU A 107 -13.57 -9.41 -7.73
C GLU A 107 -15.11 -9.31 -7.83
N VAL A 108 -15.71 -8.19 -7.44
CA VAL A 108 -17.17 -8.06 -7.38
C VAL A 108 -17.74 -7.22 -8.53
N TYR A 109 -17.06 -6.13 -8.88
CA TYR A 109 -17.55 -5.11 -9.81
C TYR A 109 -16.77 -5.08 -11.14
N GLY A 110 -15.77 -5.94 -11.29
CA GLY A 110 -15.04 -6.12 -12.54
C GLY A 110 -14.04 -5.01 -12.86
N ARG A 111 -13.28 -5.22 -13.94
CA ARG A 111 -12.12 -4.39 -14.29
C ARG A 111 -12.48 -2.93 -14.58
N LYS A 112 -13.63 -2.70 -15.21
CA LYS A 112 -14.06 -1.33 -15.57
C LYS A 112 -14.26 -0.45 -14.33
N ARG A 113 -14.78 -1.04 -13.24
CA ARG A 113 -15.00 -0.33 -11.97
C ARG A 113 -13.70 -0.14 -11.21
N ALA A 114 -12.79 -1.12 -11.23
CA ALA A 114 -11.43 -0.98 -10.73
C ALA A 114 -10.69 0.21 -11.39
N TYR A 115 -10.67 0.29 -12.72
CA TYR A 115 -10.06 1.43 -13.44
C TYR A 115 -10.68 2.78 -13.06
N ALA A 116 -12.00 2.84 -12.91
CA ALA A 116 -12.67 4.05 -12.47
C ALA A 116 -12.25 4.45 -11.04
N THR A 117 -12.11 3.47 -10.13
CA THR A 117 -11.61 3.70 -8.77
C THR A 117 -10.18 4.24 -8.78
N ILE A 118 -9.29 3.65 -9.56
CA ILE A 118 -7.88 4.10 -9.69
C ILE A 118 -7.84 5.57 -10.13
N ALA A 119 -8.65 5.93 -11.15
CA ALA A 119 -8.77 7.32 -11.58
C ALA A 119 -9.31 8.25 -10.49
N VAL A 120 -10.33 7.83 -9.73
CA VAL A 120 -10.88 8.60 -8.60
C VAL A 120 -9.83 8.82 -7.52
N ALA A 121 -9.07 7.79 -7.15
CA ALA A 121 -8.02 7.91 -6.13
C ALA A 121 -6.85 8.78 -6.59
N LEU A 122 -6.47 8.70 -7.87
CA LEU A 122 -5.46 9.60 -8.42
C LEU A 122 -5.91 11.06 -8.30
N ILE A 123 -7.15 11.36 -8.69
CA ILE A 123 -7.70 12.72 -8.56
C ILE A 123 -7.78 13.13 -7.09
N ALA A 124 -8.17 12.23 -6.18
CA ALA A 124 -8.18 12.50 -4.74
C ALA A 124 -6.78 12.86 -4.21
N ASN A 125 -5.73 12.17 -4.66
CA ASN A 125 -4.35 12.49 -4.32
C ASN A 125 -3.92 13.86 -4.84
N ILE A 126 -4.27 14.21 -6.08
CA ILE A 126 -3.96 15.52 -6.67
C ILE A 126 -4.69 16.65 -5.93
N LEU A 127 -5.97 16.44 -5.59
CA LEU A 127 -6.75 17.40 -4.81
C LEU A 127 -6.15 17.61 -3.42
N MET A 128 -5.80 16.53 -2.72
CA MET A 128 -5.14 16.63 -1.41
C MET A 128 -3.81 17.38 -1.51
N ALA A 129 -2.97 17.05 -2.49
CA ALA A 129 -1.71 17.75 -2.72
C ALA A 129 -1.91 19.25 -3.00
N THR A 130 -2.97 19.63 -3.72
CA THR A 130 -3.30 21.04 -3.98
C THR A 130 -3.60 21.80 -2.69
N PHE A 131 -4.37 21.21 -1.77
CA PHE A 131 -4.66 21.84 -0.48
C PHE A 131 -3.43 21.88 0.43
N ILE A 132 -2.59 20.84 0.44
CA ILE A 132 -1.30 20.85 1.15
C ILE A 132 -0.42 21.99 0.63
N LEU A 133 -0.29 22.14 -0.69
CA LEU A 133 0.53 23.19 -1.28
C LEU A 133 -0.05 24.60 -1.03
N ALA A 134 -1.38 24.73 -1.02
CA ALA A 134 -2.05 25.98 -0.70
C ALA A 134 -1.79 26.42 0.75
N ASP A 135 -1.81 25.48 1.70
CA ASP A 135 -1.45 25.74 3.10
C ASP A 135 0.04 26.07 3.26
N ALA A 136 0.92 25.37 2.53
CA ALA A 136 2.36 25.49 2.62
C ALA A 136 2.95 26.87 2.27
N VAL A 137 2.23 27.68 1.49
CA VAL A 137 2.69 29.02 1.07
C VAL A 137 2.26 30.13 2.02
N LEU A 138 1.42 29.84 3.01
CA LEU A 138 0.95 30.83 3.96
C LEU A 138 2.04 31.18 4.98
N PRO A 139 2.14 32.47 5.39
CA PRO A 139 3.03 32.85 6.46
C PRO A 139 2.54 32.27 7.79
N VAL A 140 3.47 31.76 8.60
CA VAL A 140 3.18 31.30 9.96
C VAL A 140 3.58 32.36 10.99
N PRO A 141 2.90 32.42 12.15
CA PRO A 141 3.37 33.23 13.27
C PRO A 141 4.80 32.85 13.69
N SER A 142 5.58 33.82 14.19
CA SER A 142 6.98 33.60 14.57
C SER A 142 7.18 32.51 15.62
N TRP A 143 6.19 32.27 16.48
CA TRP A 143 6.23 31.22 17.50
C TRP A 143 5.99 29.80 16.95
N GLU A 144 5.53 29.67 15.70
CA GLU A 144 5.29 28.39 15.01
C GLU A 144 6.36 28.04 13.95
N GLU A 145 7.42 28.85 13.79
CA GLU A 145 8.43 28.65 12.74
C GLU A 145 9.07 27.24 12.78
N ASN A 146 9.36 26.74 13.99
CA ASN A 146 9.93 25.40 14.16
C ASN A 146 8.95 24.29 13.76
N ALA A 147 7.67 24.41 14.14
CA ALA A 147 6.64 23.43 13.78
C ALA A 147 6.38 23.43 12.26
N ASN A 148 6.33 24.62 11.65
CA ASN A 148 6.16 24.78 10.21
C ASN A 148 7.28 24.10 9.42
N LYS A 149 8.54 24.20 9.89
CA LYS A 149 9.67 23.50 9.25
C LYS A 149 9.46 21.98 9.19
N TYR A 150 9.01 21.37 10.28
CA TYR A 150 8.71 19.94 10.31
C TYR A 150 7.50 19.60 9.43
N TRP A 151 6.44 20.42 9.50
CA TRP A 151 5.25 20.22 8.68
C TRP A 151 5.57 20.24 7.18
N LEU A 152 6.35 21.24 6.71
CA LEU A 152 6.79 21.33 5.33
C LEU A 152 7.63 20.11 4.92
N GLN A 153 8.53 19.65 5.79
CA GLN A 153 9.36 18.48 5.53
C GLN A 153 8.55 17.19 5.37
N PHE A 154 7.43 17.04 6.11
CA PHE A 154 6.60 15.83 6.06
C PHE A 154 5.49 15.89 5.02
N MET A 155 4.87 17.05 4.82
CA MET A 155 3.67 17.19 3.98
C MET A 155 4.01 17.56 2.53
N VAL A 156 5.07 18.35 2.31
CA VAL A 156 5.41 18.84 0.98
C VAL A 156 6.42 17.91 0.32
N ALA A 157 5.92 16.98 -0.50
CA ALA A 157 6.77 16.15 -1.35
C ALA A 157 7.42 17.00 -2.46
N ALA A 158 8.67 16.67 -2.82
CA ALA A 158 9.31 17.29 -3.98
C ALA A 158 8.49 16.99 -5.25
N PRO A 159 8.24 17.97 -6.15
CA PRO A 159 7.36 17.78 -7.32
C PRO A 159 7.72 16.57 -8.18
N ARG A 160 9.02 16.29 -8.34
CA ARG A 160 9.50 15.11 -9.07
C ARG A 160 9.11 13.77 -8.43
N ILE A 161 9.10 13.71 -7.09
CA ILE A 161 8.73 12.50 -6.33
C ILE A 161 7.22 12.30 -6.41
N MET A 162 6.46 13.39 -6.34
CA MET A 162 5.01 13.38 -6.52
C MET A 162 4.63 12.87 -7.93
N LEU A 163 5.28 13.40 -8.97
CA LEU A 163 5.09 12.92 -10.35
C LEU A 163 5.47 11.45 -10.52
N ALA A 164 6.60 11.02 -9.95
CA ALA A 164 7.01 9.62 -9.96
C ALA A 164 5.95 8.72 -9.29
N SER A 165 5.41 9.13 -8.13
CA SER A 165 4.35 8.40 -7.41
C SER A 165 3.09 8.25 -8.25
N TYR A 166 2.61 9.33 -8.85
CA TYR A 166 1.38 9.30 -9.67
C TYR A 166 1.53 8.45 -10.92
N LEU A 167 2.68 8.53 -11.60
CA LEU A 167 2.94 7.70 -12.78
C LEU A 167 3.10 6.23 -12.42
N ALA A 168 3.82 5.92 -11.34
CA ALA A 168 3.93 4.56 -10.83
C ALA A 168 2.53 4.00 -10.50
N PHE A 169 1.77 4.71 -9.65
CA PHE A 169 0.41 4.36 -9.20
C PHE A 169 -0.59 4.10 -10.33
N ILE A 170 -0.52 4.88 -11.42
CA ILE A 170 -1.42 4.63 -12.57
C ILE A 170 -0.99 3.38 -13.31
N VAL A 171 0.31 3.21 -13.55
CA VAL A 171 0.83 2.13 -14.39
C VAL A 171 0.70 0.78 -13.69
N ASP A 172 1.04 0.72 -12.40
CA ASP A 172 1.03 -0.50 -11.60
C ASP A 172 -0.40 -0.94 -11.26
N GLU A 173 -1.30 -0.07 -10.83
CA GLU A 173 -2.67 -0.44 -10.44
C GLU A 173 -3.52 -0.79 -11.67
N LEU A 174 -3.34 -0.08 -12.79
CA LEU A 174 -4.00 -0.51 -14.05
C LEU A 174 -3.48 -1.87 -14.49
N TRP A 175 -2.19 -2.16 -14.29
CA TRP A 175 -1.63 -3.47 -14.54
C TRP A 175 -2.25 -4.51 -13.59
N ASN A 176 -2.31 -4.22 -12.29
CA ASN A 176 -2.92 -5.06 -11.26
C ASN A 176 -4.32 -5.49 -11.67
N ALA A 177 -5.20 -4.50 -11.88
CA ALA A 177 -6.58 -4.73 -12.25
C ALA A 177 -6.73 -5.52 -13.58
N THR A 178 -5.78 -5.35 -14.51
CA THR A 178 -5.78 -6.10 -15.77
C THR A 178 -5.41 -7.57 -15.59
N ILE A 179 -4.31 -7.83 -14.88
CA ILE A 179 -3.82 -9.19 -14.64
C ILE A 179 -4.80 -9.94 -13.75
N PHE A 180 -5.29 -9.30 -12.70
CA PHE A 180 -6.29 -9.86 -11.81
C PHE A 180 -7.55 -10.29 -12.58
N ALA A 181 -8.14 -9.38 -13.37
CA ALA A 181 -9.34 -9.68 -14.16
C ALA A 181 -9.11 -10.79 -15.18
N LYS A 182 -7.93 -10.82 -15.82
CA LYS A 182 -7.55 -11.87 -16.78
C LYS A 182 -7.46 -13.24 -16.10
N LEU A 183 -6.81 -13.33 -14.94
CA LEU A 183 -6.67 -14.58 -14.20
C LEU A 183 -8.02 -15.05 -13.63
N LYS A 184 -8.81 -14.12 -13.09
CA LYS A 184 -10.20 -14.37 -12.66
C LYS A 184 -11.06 -14.93 -13.79
N SER A 185 -11.01 -14.34 -14.99
CA SER A 185 -11.81 -14.82 -16.13
C SER A 185 -11.46 -16.25 -16.55
N ARG A 186 -10.19 -16.64 -16.42
CA ARG A 186 -9.71 -18.00 -16.70
C ARG A 186 -10.14 -19.01 -15.64
N ALA A 187 -10.11 -18.61 -14.37
CA ALA A 187 -10.45 -19.46 -13.23
C ALA A 187 -11.97 -19.51 -12.93
N TYR A 188 -12.78 -18.62 -13.52
CA TYR A 188 -14.17 -18.44 -13.09
C TYR A 188 -15.03 -19.69 -13.18
N LYS A 189 -14.94 -20.43 -14.29
CA LYS A 189 -15.75 -21.65 -14.49
C LYS A 189 -15.44 -22.70 -13.42
N ASP A 190 -14.18 -22.82 -13.03
CA ASP A 190 -13.73 -23.73 -11.97
C ASP A 190 -14.14 -23.23 -10.57
N GLU A 191 -14.29 -21.91 -10.40
CA GLU A 191 -14.75 -21.29 -9.16
C GLU A 191 -16.25 -21.28 -8.98
N GLU A 192 -17.06 -21.29 -10.04
CA GLU A 192 -18.53 -21.37 -9.93
C GLU A 192 -18.99 -22.74 -9.42
N ALA A 193 -18.18 -23.79 -9.63
CA ALA A 193 -18.39 -25.13 -9.10
C ALA A 193 -18.07 -25.27 -7.58
N TRP A 194 -18.26 -24.20 -6.81
CA TRP A 194 -17.84 -23.90 -5.43
C TRP A 194 -18.41 -24.86 -4.34
N LYS A 195 -18.42 -26.17 -4.57
CA LYS A 195 -18.85 -27.21 -3.62
C LYS A 195 -17.65 -28.00 -3.09
N SER A 196 -16.78 -27.32 -2.33
CA SER A 196 -15.77 -27.94 -1.45
C SER A 196 -14.51 -28.50 -2.13
N ASN A 197 -13.67 -27.64 -2.72
CA ASN A 197 -12.34 -28.07 -3.19
C ASN A 197 -11.21 -27.13 -2.75
N ARG A 198 -10.16 -27.69 -2.13
CA ARG A 198 -8.90 -26.99 -1.80
C ARG A 198 -8.26 -26.28 -3.02
N LYS A 199 -8.56 -26.75 -4.24
CA LYS A 199 -8.13 -26.13 -5.50
C LYS A 199 -8.59 -24.68 -5.67
N ILE A 200 -9.72 -24.29 -5.08
CA ILE A 200 -10.24 -22.91 -5.18
C ILE A 200 -9.35 -21.93 -4.43
N VAL A 201 -8.87 -22.29 -3.24
CA VAL A 201 -7.94 -21.44 -2.47
C VAL A 201 -6.66 -21.22 -3.28
N TYR A 202 -6.15 -22.26 -3.94
CA TYR A 202 -5.02 -22.13 -4.84
C TYR A 202 -5.30 -21.16 -5.99
N LEU A 203 -6.42 -21.31 -6.71
CA LEU A 203 -6.78 -20.39 -7.81
C LEU A 203 -6.91 -18.94 -7.33
N VAL A 204 -7.55 -18.72 -6.19
CA VAL A 204 -7.67 -17.41 -5.53
C VAL A 204 -6.30 -16.81 -5.22
N LEU A 205 -5.42 -17.58 -4.58
CA LEU A 205 -4.08 -17.11 -4.23
C LEU A 205 -3.22 -16.88 -5.47
N THR A 206 -3.31 -17.73 -6.49
CA THR A 206 -2.54 -17.54 -7.72
C THR A 206 -2.89 -16.22 -8.41
N ARG A 207 -4.17 -15.81 -8.46
CA ARG A 207 -4.51 -14.51 -9.06
C ARG A 207 -3.96 -13.34 -8.26
N VAL A 208 -4.17 -13.34 -6.94
CA VAL A 208 -3.77 -12.26 -6.03
C VAL A 208 -2.25 -12.12 -6.03
N PHE A 209 -1.53 -13.22 -5.78
CA PHE A 209 -0.07 -13.15 -5.75
C PHE A 209 0.52 -12.82 -7.12
N THR A 210 -0.05 -13.31 -8.22
CA THR A 210 0.48 -12.97 -9.55
C THR A 210 0.24 -11.50 -9.87
N SER A 211 -0.95 -10.95 -9.58
CA SER A 211 -1.24 -9.54 -9.80
C SER A 211 -0.37 -8.69 -8.87
N ASP A 212 -0.45 -8.87 -7.56
CA ASP A 212 0.28 -8.07 -6.57
C ASP A 212 1.81 -8.11 -6.76
N ILE A 213 2.43 -9.29 -6.93
CA ILE A 213 3.89 -9.38 -7.06
C ILE A 213 4.35 -8.63 -8.32
N SER A 214 3.62 -8.78 -9.42
CA SER A 214 3.95 -8.06 -10.65
C SER A 214 3.73 -6.55 -10.52
N THR A 215 2.68 -6.13 -9.82
CA THR A 215 2.38 -4.73 -9.49
C THR A 215 3.53 -4.10 -8.68
N MET A 216 3.98 -4.74 -7.60
CA MET A 216 5.04 -4.22 -6.74
C MET A 216 6.40 -4.08 -7.46
N ILE A 217 6.67 -4.96 -8.43
CA ILE A 217 7.86 -4.86 -9.28
C ILE A 217 7.72 -3.70 -10.26
N ILE A 218 6.57 -3.58 -10.94
CA ILE A 218 6.31 -2.51 -11.91
C ILE A 218 6.36 -1.15 -11.24
N ASP A 219 5.72 -1.00 -10.08
CA ASP A 219 5.81 0.19 -9.24
C ASP A 219 7.27 0.61 -9.03
N SER A 220 8.11 -0.31 -8.56
CA SER A 220 9.50 0.00 -8.23
C SER A 220 10.31 0.37 -9.48
N VAL A 221 10.09 -0.35 -10.59
CA VAL A 221 10.77 -0.08 -11.88
C VAL A 221 10.33 1.25 -12.49
N VAL A 222 9.11 1.72 -12.24
CA VAL A 222 8.63 3.03 -12.73
C VAL A 222 9.02 4.15 -11.77
N PHE A 223 8.77 3.97 -10.47
CA PHE A 223 8.93 4.99 -9.44
C PHE A 223 10.38 5.44 -9.27
N TYR A 224 11.29 4.51 -8.94
CA TYR A 224 12.64 4.89 -8.52
C TYR A 224 13.46 5.57 -9.62
N PRO A 225 13.40 5.15 -10.91
CA PRO A 225 14.06 5.89 -11.98
C PRO A 225 13.55 7.33 -12.12
N ILE A 226 12.23 7.54 -12.14
CA ILE A 226 11.66 8.88 -12.29
C ILE A 226 11.98 9.74 -11.06
N ALA A 227 11.95 9.14 -9.87
CA ALA A 227 12.16 9.82 -8.60
C ALA A 227 13.64 10.22 -8.37
N PHE A 228 14.61 9.41 -8.81
CA PHE A 228 16.01 9.55 -8.36
C PHE A 228 17.09 9.53 -9.45
N LEU A 229 16.78 9.11 -10.69
CA LEU A 229 17.77 9.09 -11.75
C LEU A 229 18.29 10.50 -12.05
N GLY A 230 19.62 10.64 -12.21
CA GLY A 230 20.29 11.93 -12.36
C GLY A 230 20.51 12.71 -11.05
N THR A 231 19.99 12.23 -9.92
CA THR A 231 20.17 12.87 -8.60
C THR A 231 20.94 12.00 -7.63
N LEU A 232 20.80 10.67 -7.77
CA LEU A 232 21.59 9.68 -7.05
C LEU A 232 22.42 8.86 -8.04
N PRO A 233 23.55 8.28 -7.60
CA PRO A 233 24.32 7.34 -8.41
C PRO A 233 23.47 6.18 -8.93
N ALA A 234 23.70 5.75 -10.18
CA ALA A 234 22.88 4.72 -10.83
C ALA A 234 22.85 3.38 -10.07
N ASN A 235 23.97 2.99 -9.46
CA ASN A 235 24.05 1.80 -8.61
C ASN A 235 23.15 1.90 -7.37
N VAL A 236 22.99 3.10 -6.79
CA VAL A 236 22.09 3.34 -5.66
C VAL A 236 20.64 3.22 -6.12
N VAL A 237 20.28 3.83 -7.25
CA VAL A 237 18.92 3.73 -7.82
C VAL A 237 18.55 2.29 -8.15
N LEU A 238 19.47 1.52 -8.77
CA LEU A 238 19.26 0.10 -9.02
C LEU A 238 19.05 -0.70 -7.74
N ASN A 239 19.81 -0.43 -6.69
CA ASN A 239 19.62 -1.07 -5.39
C ASN A 239 18.26 -0.73 -4.78
N MET A 240 17.82 0.53 -4.89
CA MET A 240 16.49 0.96 -4.43
C MET A 240 15.35 0.25 -5.17
N ILE A 241 15.47 0.03 -6.49
CA ILE A 241 14.50 -0.75 -7.27
C ILE A 241 14.39 -2.17 -6.72
N TRP A 242 15.52 -2.87 -6.59
CA TRP A 242 15.53 -4.26 -6.14
C TRP A 242 15.03 -4.41 -4.71
N MET A 243 15.53 -3.60 -3.78
CA MET A 243 15.13 -3.67 -2.37
C MET A 243 13.70 -3.19 -2.16
N GLY A 244 13.29 -2.13 -2.85
CA GLY A 244 11.91 -1.63 -2.81
C GLY A 244 10.91 -2.68 -3.29
N ALA A 245 11.18 -3.30 -4.43
CA ALA A 245 10.34 -4.37 -4.97
C ALA A 245 10.27 -5.57 -4.02
N LEU A 246 11.43 -6.04 -3.52
CA LEU A 246 11.49 -7.17 -2.59
C LEU A 246 10.65 -6.93 -1.34
N MET A 247 10.78 -5.75 -0.73
CA MET A 247 10.03 -5.44 0.49
C MET A 247 8.53 -5.37 0.25
N LYS A 248 8.11 -4.73 -0.84
CA LYS A 248 6.71 -4.63 -1.22
C LYS A 248 6.11 -6.01 -1.54
N VAL A 249 6.86 -6.88 -2.22
CA VAL A 249 6.47 -8.27 -2.50
C VAL A 249 6.27 -9.07 -1.21
N ILE A 250 7.17 -8.94 -0.23
CA ILE A 250 7.02 -9.63 1.06
C ILE A 250 5.70 -9.21 1.73
N LEU A 251 5.42 -7.91 1.78
CA LEU A 251 4.17 -7.41 2.37
C LEU A 251 2.93 -7.89 1.60
N ALA A 252 2.97 -7.90 0.27
CA ALA A 252 1.88 -8.41 -0.56
C ALA A 252 1.58 -9.90 -0.29
N ILE A 253 2.60 -10.73 -0.10
CA ILE A 253 2.41 -12.15 0.24
C ILE A 253 1.67 -12.28 1.58
N PHE A 254 1.99 -11.41 2.56
CA PHE A 254 1.30 -11.40 3.84
C PHE A 254 -0.17 -11.00 3.75
N ASN A 255 -0.63 -10.28 2.72
CA ASN A 255 -2.05 -9.92 2.53
C ASN A 255 -2.93 -11.08 2.05
N GLY A 256 -2.35 -12.12 1.45
CA GLY A 256 -3.10 -13.25 0.88
C GLY A 256 -4.19 -13.87 1.79
N PRO A 257 -3.94 -14.08 3.11
CA PRO A 257 -4.96 -14.58 4.04
C PRO A 257 -6.21 -13.70 4.16
N TRP A 258 -6.07 -12.37 4.15
CA TRP A 258 -7.20 -11.45 4.23
C TRP A 258 -8.01 -11.42 2.94
N TYR A 259 -7.34 -11.52 1.80
CA TYR A 259 -8.05 -11.70 0.54
C TYR A 259 -8.85 -13.01 0.50
N ILE A 260 -8.28 -14.12 0.99
CA ILE A 260 -9.04 -15.37 1.14
C ILE A 260 -10.26 -15.16 2.03
N LEU A 261 -10.09 -14.50 3.19
CA LEU A 261 -11.18 -14.18 4.10
C LEU A 261 -12.27 -13.37 3.40
N TYR A 262 -11.90 -12.32 2.67
CA TYR A 262 -12.83 -11.54 1.84
C TYR A 262 -13.64 -12.44 0.92
N ARG A 263 -12.95 -13.26 0.12
CA ARG A 263 -13.58 -14.14 -0.87
C ARG A 263 -14.55 -15.14 -0.23
N ILE A 264 -14.21 -15.67 0.95
CA ILE A 264 -15.08 -16.57 1.73
C ILE A 264 -16.35 -15.83 2.20
N LEU A 265 -16.20 -14.61 2.71
CA LEU A 265 -17.33 -13.82 3.23
C LEU A 265 -18.33 -13.44 2.13
N ILE A 266 -17.83 -13.11 0.94
CA ILE A 266 -18.63 -12.71 -0.24
C ILE A 266 -18.94 -13.87 -1.20
N LYS A 267 -18.85 -15.12 -0.75
CA LYS A 267 -19.00 -16.31 -1.60
C LYS A 267 -20.26 -16.35 -2.46
N ASP A 268 -21.38 -15.86 -1.93
CA ASP A 268 -22.71 -15.90 -2.53
C ASP A 268 -23.02 -14.60 -3.32
N VAL A 269 -22.07 -13.67 -3.41
CA VAL A 269 -22.26 -12.38 -4.08
C VAL A 269 -22.02 -12.53 -5.58
N LYS A 270 -22.92 -11.98 -6.39
CA LYS A 270 -22.78 -11.94 -7.86
C LYS A 270 -21.56 -11.12 -8.26
N ARG A 271 -20.72 -11.70 -9.12
CA ARG A 271 -19.47 -11.12 -9.63
C ARG A 271 -19.61 -10.64 -11.06
N GLU A 272 -18.96 -9.52 -11.37
CA GLU A 272 -18.82 -8.96 -12.73
C GLU A 272 -17.40 -9.21 -13.28
N PHE A 273 -17.17 -9.02 -14.58
CA PHE A 273 -15.86 -9.22 -15.24
C PHE A 273 -15.36 -7.94 -15.87
#